data_AF-A0AAN7UGH5-F1
#
_entry.id   AF-A0AAN7UGH5-F1
#
_cell.length_a   1.000
_cell.length_b   1.000
_cell.length_c   1.000
_cell.angle_alpha   90.00
_cell.angle_beta   90.00
_cell.angle_gamma   90.00
#
_symmetry.space_group_name_H-M   'P 1'
#
loop_
_entity.id
_entity.type
_entity.pdbx_description
1 polymer ?
#
loop_
_entity_poly.entity_id
_entity_poly.type
_entity_poly.pdbx_seq_one_letter_code
_entity_poly.pdbx_strand_id
1 'polypeptide(L)'
;MHMFLRKLGGVRKNTLGLMRVLGGKADVLKGFTKRCNENYKVTPRMDIGMYLGDIQDHVVTMMTNLTHFEKILSRAHSNYLAQLTIDSISQGTQTNAGLSKITFIATVIVPLNIVTGLFGMNVRVPFMDGPDLHAFFGILGSLVGFVVLALLLARRLRLI
;
A
#
# COMPACT_ATOMS: atom_id res chain seq x y z
N MET A 1 -10.27 3.10 3.28
CA MET A 1 -9.44 1.88 3.40
C MET A 1 -10.17 0.67 4.01
N HIS A 2 -10.66 0.72 5.26
CA HIS A 2 -11.18 -0.46 5.97
C HIS A 2 -12.49 -1.06 5.41
N MET A 3 -13.34 -0.26 4.76
CA MET A 3 -14.63 -0.73 4.27
C MET A 3 -14.52 -1.67 3.07
N PHE A 4 -13.54 -1.46 2.18
CA PHE A 4 -13.33 -2.30 1.00
C PHE A 4 -12.83 -3.70 1.39
N LEU A 5 -11.79 -3.78 2.23
CA LEU A 5 -11.29 -5.05 2.77
C LEU A 5 -12.36 -5.82 3.54
N ARG A 6 -13.16 -5.13 4.35
CA ARG A 6 -14.25 -5.74 5.13
C ARG A 6 -15.36 -6.29 4.22
N LYS A 7 -15.75 -5.55 3.18
CA LYS A 7 -16.71 -6.03 2.17
C LYS A 7 -16.14 -7.22 1.39
N LEU A 8 -14.89 -7.15 0.96
CA LEU A 8 -14.21 -8.23 0.23
C LEU A 8 -14.15 -9.52 1.06
N GLY A 9 -13.78 -9.41 2.34
CA GLY A 9 -13.78 -10.53 3.29
C GLY A 9 -15.17 -11.12 3.51
N GLY A 10 -16.20 -10.27 3.62
CA GLY A 10 -17.61 -10.70 3.73
C GLY A 10 -18.08 -11.48 2.50
N VAL A 11 -17.79 -10.99 1.29
CA VAL A 11 -18.11 -11.66 0.03
C VAL A 11 -17.35 -12.99 -0.08
N ARG A 12 -16.08 -13.04 0.32
CA ARG A 12 -15.28 -14.27 0.29
C ARG A 12 -15.83 -15.32 1.24
N LYS A 13 -16.22 -14.91 2.45
CA LYS A 13 -16.85 -15.79 3.45
C LYS A 13 -18.17 -16.37 2.91
N ASN A 14 -19.01 -15.55 2.28
CA ASN A 14 -20.25 -16.02 1.67
C ASN A 14 -20.02 -16.97 0.49
N THR A 15 -19.04 -16.67 -0.37
CA THR A 15 -18.68 -17.53 -1.52
C THR A 15 -18.19 -18.91 -1.04
N LEU A 16 -17.31 -18.93 -0.05
CA LEU A 16 -16.84 -20.19 0.56
C LEU A 16 -17.96 -20.95 1.28
N GLY A 17 -18.88 -20.23 1.93
CA GLY A 17 -20.09 -20.82 2.52
C GLY A 17 -20.97 -21.51 1.48
N LEU A 18 -21.23 -20.83 0.35
CA LEU A 18 -21.98 -21.37 -0.78
C LEU A 18 -21.29 -22.58 -1.40
N MET A 19 -19.96 -22.53 -1.61
CA MET A 19 -19.19 -23.66 -2.13
C MET A 19 -19.31 -24.90 -1.23
N ARG A 20 -19.26 -24.72 0.09
CA ARG A 20 -19.39 -25.84 1.05
C ARG A 20 -20.79 -26.47 1.01
N VAL A 21 -21.84 -25.66 0.94
CA VAL A 21 -23.22 -26.16 0.92
C VAL A 21 -23.58 -26.79 -0.43
N LEU A 22 -23.16 -26.19 -1.55
CA LEU A 22 -23.42 -26.74 -2.88
C LEU A 22 -22.59 -28.01 -3.14
N GLY A 23 -21.34 -28.09 -2.69
CA GLY A 23 -20.49 -29.27 -2.89
C GLY A 23 -21.14 -30.54 -2.35
N GLY A 24 -21.64 -30.50 -1.11
CA GLY A 24 -22.34 -31.64 -0.51
C GLY A 24 -23.64 -32.02 -1.25
N LYS A 25 -24.38 -31.05 -1.80
CA LYS A 25 -25.60 -31.31 -2.60
C LYS A 25 -25.27 -31.89 -3.98
N ALA A 26 -24.21 -31.39 -4.62
CA ALA A 26 -23.74 -31.86 -5.92
C ALA A 26 -23.34 -33.35 -5.84
N ASP A 27 -22.57 -33.75 -4.83
CA ASP A 27 -22.12 -35.13 -4.65
C ASP A 27 -23.28 -36.10 -4.39
N VAL A 28 -24.24 -35.70 -3.54
CA VAL A 28 -25.44 -36.50 -3.27
C VAL A 28 -26.30 -36.65 -4.52
N LEU A 29 -26.50 -35.57 -5.27
CA LEU A 29 -27.30 -35.58 -6.49
C LEU A 29 -26.64 -36.40 -7.61
N LYS A 30 -25.30 -36.38 -7.68
CA LYS A 30 -24.50 -37.23 -8.57
C LYS A 30 -24.64 -38.71 -8.22
N GLY A 31 -24.60 -39.04 -6.93
CA GLY A 31 -24.85 -40.40 -6.43
C GLY A 31 -26.28 -40.87 -6.72
N PHE A 32 -27.28 -40.01 -6.53
CA PHE A 32 -28.69 -40.32 -6.76
C PHE A 32 -28.99 -40.55 -8.25
N THR A 33 -28.48 -39.68 -9.11
CA THR A 33 -28.64 -39.79 -10.58
C THR A 33 -28.00 -41.07 -11.11
N LYS A 34 -26.79 -41.41 -10.63
CA LYS A 34 -26.12 -42.67 -11.00
C LYS A 34 -26.93 -43.90 -10.57
N ARG A 35 -27.46 -43.91 -9.34
CA ARG A 35 -28.27 -45.02 -8.79
C ARG A 35 -29.61 -45.21 -9.51
N CYS A 36 -30.22 -44.11 -9.94
CA CYS A 36 -31.43 -44.12 -10.76
C CYS A 36 -31.17 -44.65 -12.18
N ASN A 37 -29.99 -44.37 -12.75
CA ASN A 37 -29.62 -44.85 -14.08
C ASN A 37 -29.23 -46.35 -14.09
N GLU A 38 -28.60 -46.87 -13.03
CA GLU A 38 -28.20 -48.29 -12.93
C GLU A 38 -29.38 -49.26 -12.67
N ASN A 39 -30.50 -48.83 -12.08
CA ASN A 39 -31.64 -49.69 -11.70
C ASN A 39 -32.77 -49.78 -12.74
N TYR A 40 -32.46 -49.70 -14.04
CA TYR A 40 -33.41 -49.55 -15.16
C TYR A 40 -34.50 -50.64 -15.34
N LYS A 41 -34.53 -51.70 -14.53
CA LYS A 41 -35.40 -52.87 -14.77
C LYS A 41 -36.82 -52.79 -14.20
N VAL A 42 -37.15 -51.83 -13.34
CA VAL A 42 -38.46 -51.82 -12.69
C VAL A 42 -38.99 -50.39 -12.63
N THR A 43 -40.08 -50.12 -13.34
CA THR A 43 -40.97 -48.92 -13.38
C THR A 43 -40.70 -47.78 -14.41
N PRO A 44 -41.77 -47.15 -14.94
CA PRO A 44 -41.72 -46.10 -15.98
C PRO A 44 -41.18 -44.77 -15.42
N ARG A 45 -39.86 -44.70 -15.22
CA ARG A 45 -39.13 -43.62 -14.50
C ARG A 45 -38.16 -42.81 -15.39
N MET A 46 -38.28 -42.94 -16.71
CA MET A 46 -37.38 -42.28 -17.68
C MET A 46 -37.43 -40.74 -17.56
N ASP A 47 -38.60 -40.17 -17.26
CA ASP A 47 -38.77 -38.71 -17.13
C ASP A 47 -38.09 -38.14 -15.87
N ILE A 48 -38.19 -38.82 -14.72
CA ILE A 48 -37.68 -38.30 -13.44
C ILE A 48 -36.13 -38.25 -13.45
N GLY A 49 -35.48 -39.22 -14.08
CA GLY A 49 -34.02 -39.22 -14.24
C GLY A 49 -33.51 -38.03 -15.08
N MET A 50 -34.25 -37.65 -16.12
CA MET A 50 -33.94 -36.50 -16.96
C MET A 50 -34.05 -35.18 -16.17
N TYR A 51 -35.12 -34.99 -15.41
CA TYR A 51 -35.29 -33.80 -14.55
C TYR A 51 -34.21 -33.71 -13.45
N LEU A 52 -33.83 -34.84 -12.85
CA LEU A 52 -32.72 -34.88 -11.87
C LEU A 52 -31.36 -34.57 -12.50
N GLY A 53 -31.16 -34.98 -13.76
CA GLY A 53 -29.99 -34.63 -14.57
C GLY A 53 -29.88 -33.12 -14.80
N ASP A 54 -30.98 -32.46 -15.18
CA ASP A 54 -31.02 -31.01 -15.38
C ASP A 54 -30.69 -30.23 -14.08
N ILE A 55 -31.29 -30.67 -12.95
CA ILE A 55 -30.98 -30.10 -11.63
C ILE A 55 -29.50 -30.33 -11.27
N GLN A 56 -28.94 -31.49 -11.61
CA GLN A 56 -27.52 -31.78 -11.41
C GLN A 56 -26.64 -30.82 -12.20
N ASP A 57 -26.92 -30.65 -13.49
CA ASP A 57 -26.13 -29.79 -14.37
C ASP A 57 -26.20 -28.33 -13.91
N HIS A 58 -27.36 -27.87 -13.44
CA HIS A 58 -27.50 -26.55 -12.82
C HIS A 58 -26.65 -26.41 -11.55
N VAL A 59 -26.65 -27.40 -10.65
CA VAL A 59 -25.84 -27.37 -9.42
C VAL A 59 -24.34 -27.42 -9.72
N VAL A 60 -23.91 -28.25 -10.67
CA VAL A 60 -22.51 -28.36 -11.11
C VAL A 60 -22.03 -27.07 -11.77
N THR A 61 -22.88 -26.44 -12.59
CA THR A 61 -22.58 -25.15 -13.21
C THR A 61 -22.47 -24.04 -12.16
N MET A 62 -23.36 -24.00 -11.17
CA MET A 62 -23.28 -23.06 -10.05
C MET A 62 -21.99 -23.24 -9.23
N MET A 63 -21.54 -24.48 -9.00
CA MET A 63 -20.27 -24.77 -8.31
C MET A 63 -19.06 -24.27 -9.11
N THR A 64 -19.07 -24.45 -10.43
CA THR A 64 -18.04 -23.93 -11.34
C THR A 64 -17.98 -22.40 -11.29
N ASN A 65 -19.14 -21.73 -11.32
CA ASN A 65 -19.23 -20.27 -11.21
C ASN A 65 -18.71 -19.75 -9.87
N LEU A 66 -19.05 -20.41 -8.75
CA LEU A 66 -18.52 -20.04 -7.43
C LEU A 66 -16.99 -20.17 -7.35
N THR A 67 -16.44 -21.22 -7.96
CA THR A 67 -14.98 -21.42 -8.05
C THR A 67 -14.34 -20.31 -8.89
N HIS A 68 -14.99 -19.87 -9.96
CA HIS A 68 -14.52 -18.75 -10.76
C HIS A 68 -14.54 -17.43 -9.99
N PHE A 69 -15.61 -17.16 -9.25
CA PHE A 69 -15.73 -15.97 -8.41
C PHE A 69 -14.68 -15.94 -7.29
N GLU A 70 -14.37 -17.07 -6.65
CA GLU A 70 -13.30 -17.14 -5.65
C GLU A 70 -11.95 -16.73 -6.25
N LYS A 71 -11.61 -17.24 -7.45
CA LYS A 71 -10.36 -16.87 -8.15
C LYS A 71 -10.30 -15.37 -8.50
N ILE A 72 -11.41 -14.78 -8.96
CA ILE A 72 -11.47 -13.34 -9.23
C ILE A 72 -11.27 -12.56 -7.93
N LEU A 73 -11.97 -12.96 -6.87
CA LEU A 73 -11.91 -12.29 -5.58
C LEU A 73 -10.51 -12.37 -4.94
N SER A 74 -9.85 -13.52 -5.07
CA SER A 74 -8.47 -13.73 -4.63
C SER A 74 -7.50 -12.81 -5.37
N ARG A 75 -7.63 -12.69 -6.70
CA ARG A 75 -6.84 -11.73 -7.51
C ARG A 75 -7.12 -10.28 -7.13
N ALA A 76 -8.39 -9.91 -6.93
CA ALA A 76 -8.75 -8.57 -6.50
C ALA A 76 -8.17 -8.22 -5.12
N HIS A 77 -8.13 -9.18 -4.19
CA HIS A 77 -7.48 -9.00 -2.89
C HIS A 77 -5.98 -8.72 -3.02
N SER A 78 -5.26 -9.54 -3.79
CA SER A 78 -3.82 -9.35 -4.01
C SER A 78 -3.50 -8.04 -4.73
N ASN A 79 -4.28 -7.67 -5.74
CA ASN A 79 -4.11 -6.41 -6.47
C ASN A 79 -4.38 -5.20 -5.56
N TYR A 80 -5.37 -5.27 -4.68
CA TYR A 80 -5.66 -4.20 -3.74
C TYR A 80 -4.52 -4.05 -2.71
N LEU A 81 -3.99 -5.14 -2.17
CA LEU A 81 -2.82 -5.09 -1.28
C LEU A 81 -1.57 -4.51 -1.97
N ALA A 82 -1.36 -4.84 -3.24
CA ALA A 82 -0.29 -4.25 -4.03
C ALA A 82 -0.47 -2.73 -4.19
N GLN A 83 -1.68 -2.27 -4.52
CA GLN A 83 -1.99 -0.84 -4.59
C GLN A 83 -1.78 -0.13 -3.26
N LEU A 84 -2.27 -0.70 -2.16
CA LEU A 84 -2.03 -0.16 -0.81
C LEU A 84 -0.53 -0.01 -0.50
N THR A 85 0.26 -1.00 -0.90
CA THR A 85 1.71 -0.98 -0.69
C THR A 85 2.36 0.13 -1.52
N ILE A 86 1.94 0.29 -2.77
CA ILE A 86 2.39 1.37 -3.65
C ILE A 86 2.02 2.74 -3.07
N ASP A 87 0.78 2.92 -2.61
CA ASP A 87 0.32 4.17 -1.99
C ASP A 87 1.13 4.47 -0.72
N SER A 88 1.40 3.46 0.09
CA SER A 88 2.21 3.59 1.31
C SER A 88 3.66 3.96 1.00
N ILE A 89 4.25 3.35 -0.02
CA ILE A 89 5.60 3.69 -0.50
C ILE A 89 5.60 5.12 -1.05
N SER A 90 4.63 5.49 -1.88
CA SER A 90 4.50 6.83 -2.45
C SER A 90 4.37 7.88 -1.34
N GLN A 91 3.52 7.64 -0.34
CA GLN A 91 3.40 8.51 0.83
C GLN A 91 4.72 8.60 1.60
N GLY A 92 5.43 7.47 1.79
CA GLY A 92 6.77 7.44 2.38
C GLY A 92 7.81 8.24 1.58
N THR A 93 7.76 8.20 0.25
CA THR A 93 8.65 9.02 -0.59
C THR A 93 8.33 10.51 -0.48
N GLN A 94 7.05 10.87 -0.37
CA GLN A 94 6.62 12.26 -0.19
C GLN A 94 7.02 12.80 1.19
N THR A 95 6.87 12.01 2.25
CA THR A 95 7.31 12.40 3.61
C THR A 95 8.82 12.49 3.68
N ASN A 96 9.56 11.56 3.06
CA ASN A 96 11.02 11.63 2.95
C ASN A 96 11.47 12.89 2.20
N ALA A 97 10.80 13.26 1.11
CA ALA A 97 11.10 14.50 0.40
C ALA A 97 10.85 15.75 1.27
N GLY A 98 9.80 15.74 2.09
CA GLY A 98 9.56 16.80 3.08
C GLY A 98 10.63 16.85 4.16
N LEU A 99 11.03 15.69 4.69
CA LEU A 99 12.07 15.57 5.71
C LEU A 99 13.42 16.05 5.18
N SER A 100 13.79 15.67 3.95
CA SER A 100 15.03 16.13 3.31
C SER A 100 15.12 17.66 3.25
N LYS A 101 14.00 18.35 2.99
CA LYS A 101 13.95 19.83 2.99
C LYS A 101 14.17 20.41 4.39
N ILE A 102 13.55 19.83 5.42
CA ILE A 102 13.70 20.28 6.81
C ILE A 102 15.13 20.03 7.30
N THR A 103 15.67 18.83 7.07
CA THR A 103 17.04 18.46 7.43
C THR A 103 18.05 19.39 6.77
N PHE A 104 17.85 19.73 5.49
CA PHE A 104 18.72 20.68 4.81
C PHE A 104 18.77 22.05 5.51
N ILE A 105 17.61 22.61 5.89
CA ILE A 105 17.53 23.87 6.64
C ILE A 105 18.25 23.73 7.99
N ALA A 106 18.04 22.63 8.72
CA ALA A 106 18.70 22.37 9.99
C ALA A 106 20.24 22.30 9.84
N THR A 107 20.76 21.63 8.82
CA THR A 107 22.21 21.53 8.55
C THR A 107 22.83 22.89 8.25
N VAL A 108 22.09 23.82 7.64
CA VAL A 108 22.56 25.21 7.44
C VAL A 108 22.56 25.99 8.76
N ILE A 109 21.53 25.83 9.59
CA ILE A 109 21.39 26.56 10.87
C ILE A 109 22.47 26.19 11.89
N VAL A 110 22.87 24.91 11.98
CA VAL A 110 23.85 24.44 12.97
C VAL A 110 25.20 25.20 12.95
N PRO A 111 25.92 25.31 11.82
CA PRO A 111 27.17 26.07 11.76
C PRO A 111 26.95 27.57 11.98
N LEU A 112 25.81 28.12 11.53
CA LEU A 112 25.46 29.51 11.78
C LEU A 112 25.36 29.79 13.28
N ASN A 113 24.68 28.92 14.03
CA ASN A 113 24.55 29.03 15.49
C ASN A 113 25.90 28.96 16.20
N ILE A 114 26.84 28.12 15.73
CA ILE A 114 28.18 28.02 16.33
C ILE A 114 28.95 29.34 16.14
N VAL A 115 28.91 29.91 14.94
CA VAL A 115 29.62 31.16 14.65
C VAL A 115 29.01 32.32 15.43
N THR A 116 27.69 32.50 15.39
CA THR A 116 27.02 33.56 16.15
C THR A 116 27.14 33.36 17.66
N GLY A 117 27.19 32.12 18.15
CA GLY A 117 27.39 31.80 19.56
C GLY A 117 28.79 32.18 20.05
N LEU A 118 29.84 31.84 19.29
CA LEU A 118 31.22 32.17 19.64
C LEU A 118 31.46 33.69 19.70
N PHE A 119 30.88 34.44 18.75
CA PHE A 119 30.99 35.90 18.69
C PHE A 119 29.98 36.66 19.56
N GLY A 120 28.91 36.00 20.01
CA GLY A 120 27.93 36.55 20.97
C GLY A 120 28.32 36.35 22.43
N MET A 121 29.33 35.52 22.71
CA MET A 121 29.93 35.41 24.04
C MET A 121 30.77 36.65 24.33
N ASN A 122 30.66 37.21 25.54
CA ASN A 122 31.41 38.38 26.00
C ASN A 122 32.91 38.06 26.24
N VAL A 123 33.57 37.59 25.19
CA VAL A 123 34.99 37.22 25.15
C VAL A 123 35.69 38.16 24.16
N ARG A 124 36.91 38.57 24.51
CA ARG A 124 37.73 39.52 23.75
C ARG A 124 37.99 38.97 22.34
N VAL A 125 37.23 39.45 21.34
CA VAL A 125 37.41 39.06 19.95
C VAL A 125 38.75 39.61 19.44
N PRO A 126 39.49 38.88 18.57
CA PRO A 126 40.85 39.25 18.11
C PRO A 126 40.95 40.52 17.23
N PHE A 127 40.00 41.45 17.33
CA PHE A 127 39.96 42.74 16.61
C PHE A 127 39.46 43.91 17.48
N MET A 128 39.46 43.78 18.81
CA MET A 128 38.89 44.80 19.72
C MET A 128 39.67 46.13 19.80
N ASP A 129 40.95 46.16 19.47
CA ASP A 129 41.83 47.32 19.78
C ASP A 129 42.02 48.29 18.59
N GLY A 130 41.29 48.11 17.47
CA GLY A 130 41.34 49.00 16.29
C GLY A 130 39.98 49.66 15.97
N PRO A 131 39.95 50.88 15.40
CA PRO A 131 38.72 51.60 15.02
C PRO A 131 37.95 50.99 13.83
N ASP A 132 38.42 49.87 13.29
CA ASP A 132 37.98 49.32 12.00
C ASP A 132 36.85 48.28 12.14
N LEU A 133 35.65 48.68 11.71
CA LEU A 133 34.46 47.82 11.59
C LEU A 133 34.59 46.75 10.48
N HIS A 134 35.69 46.75 9.73
CA HIS A 134 35.95 45.84 8.61
C HIS A 134 35.98 44.36 9.03
N ALA A 135 36.47 44.05 10.24
CA ALA A 135 36.50 42.68 10.74
C ALA A 135 35.09 42.11 10.97
N PHE A 136 34.16 42.94 11.46
CA PHE A 136 32.76 42.56 11.64
C PHE A 136 32.06 42.32 10.29
N PHE A 137 32.25 43.23 9.32
CA PHE A 137 31.71 43.05 7.97
C PHE A 137 32.32 41.86 7.23
N GLY A 138 33.60 41.51 7.49
CA GLY A 138 34.26 40.33 6.92
C GLY A 138 33.66 39.02 7.45
N ILE A 139 33.36 38.94 8.75
CA ILE A 139 32.71 37.77 9.36
C ILE A 139 31.26 37.66 8.88
N LEU A 140 30.53 38.77 8.82
CA LEU A 140 29.17 38.79 8.29
C LEU A 140 29.14 38.36 6.81
N GLY A 141 30.10 38.85 6.02
CA GLY A 141 30.27 38.48 4.62
C GLY A 141 30.61 37.01 4.41
N SER A 142 31.49 36.43 5.25
CA SER A 142 31.84 35.00 5.16
C SER A 142 30.67 34.10 5.55
N LEU A 143 29.83 34.53 6.51
CA LEU A 143 28.64 33.81 6.95
C LEU A 143 27.53 33.84 5.90
N VAL A 144 27.29 35.00 5.28
CA VAL A 144 26.38 35.12 4.11
C VAL A 144 26.92 34.31 2.93
N GLY A 145 28.23 34.37 2.66
CA GLY A 145 28.88 33.59 1.62
C GLY A 145 28.72 32.08 1.81
N PHE A 146 28.85 31.60 3.06
CA PHE A 146 28.62 30.19 3.40
C PHE A 146 27.18 29.76 3.14
N VAL A 147 26.19 30.58 3.53
CA VAL A 147 24.76 30.29 3.26
C VAL A 147 24.50 30.23 1.75
N VAL A 148 25.03 31.19 0.99
CA VAL A 148 24.87 31.21 -0.48
C VAL A 148 25.54 30.00 -1.14
N LEU A 149 26.74 29.62 -0.68
CA LEU A 149 27.44 28.44 -1.18
C LEU A 149 26.66 27.15 -0.88
N ALA A 150 26.12 27.01 0.34
CA ALA A 150 25.29 25.88 0.74
C ALA A 150 24.01 25.79 -0.09
N LEU A 151 23.35 26.92 -0.38
CA LEU A 151 22.18 26.99 -1.25
C LEU A 151 22.51 26.66 -2.72
N LEU A 152 23.67 27.10 -3.22
CA LEU A 152 24.14 26.77 -4.57
C LEU A 152 24.47 25.28 -4.70
N LEU A 153 25.14 24.69 -3.71
CA LEU A 153 25.39 23.24 -3.64
C LEU A 153 24.10 22.45 -3.61
N ALA A 154 23.11 22.88 -2.82
CA ALA A 154 21.80 22.24 -2.75
C ALA A 154 21.05 22.29 -4.07
N ARG A 155 21.06 23.44 -4.76
CA ARG A 155 20.53 23.58 -6.13
C ARG A 155 21.27 22.68 -7.12
N ARG A 156 22.61 22.60 -7.03
CA ARG A 156 23.43 21.81 -7.94
C ARG A 156 23.24 20.30 -7.75
N LEU A 157 23.03 19.88 -6.52
CA LEU A 157 22.82 18.47 -6.16
C LEU A 157 21.36 18.00 -6.33
N ARG A 158 20.44 18.85 -6.82
CA ARG A 158 19.02 18.52 -7.04
C ARG A 158 18.38 17.79 -5.87
N LEU A 159 18.73 18.18 -4.64
CA LEU A 159 18.04 17.76 -3.41
C LEU A 159 16.73 18.55 -3.21
N ILE A 160 16.46 19.50 -4.11
CA ILE A 160 15.24 20.32 -4.25
C ILE A 160 14.86 20.33 -5.73
#